data_AF-A0A651G187-F1
#
_entry.id   AF-A0A651G187-F1
#
_cell.length_a   1.000
_cell.length_b   1.000
_cell.length_c   1.000
_cell.angle_alpha   90.00
_cell.angle_beta   90.00
_cell.angle_gamma   90.00
#
_symmetry.space_group_name_H-M   'P 1'
#
loop_
_entity.id
_entity.type
_entity.pdbx_description
1 polymer ?
#
loop_
_entity_poly.entity_id
_entity_poly.type
_entity_poly.pdbx_seq_one_letter_code
_entity_poly.pdbx_strand_id
1 'polypeptide(L)'
;MFAVGIPHPLTFHRLPMPIHAFPVVLPYQPYSDGREDLPTLSIQAVASTARNALAVANAFVPLSCQRRYGCPPRHVHFERARMGAAGPTISDPYAYVLSHTNNIGIIPFPRRLDRQSSEALRNRITGIIAGGGDTIIVDAALLSFLDSAAITSLGVIAGLASDAKRINLHFFRPSSPIRKVFEIVGLHKVLGIHDSLVQALKAATPDRPLAAQQ
;
A
#
# COMPACT_ATOMS: atom_id res chain seq x y z
N MET A 1 60.90 -13.63 -14.15
CA MET A 1 60.15 -13.55 -12.89
C MET A 1 59.31 -12.28 -12.93
N PHE A 2 58.09 -12.34 -13.46
CA PHE A 2 57.11 -11.25 -13.39
C PHE A 2 55.72 -11.88 -13.29
N ALA A 3 55.10 -11.77 -12.12
CA ALA A 3 53.75 -12.24 -11.85
C ALA A 3 52.76 -11.19 -12.35
N VAL A 4 51.92 -11.57 -13.32
CA VAL A 4 50.81 -10.76 -13.81
C VAL A 4 49.67 -10.85 -12.79
N GLY A 5 49.36 -9.71 -12.16
CA GLY A 5 48.24 -9.59 -11.21
C GLY A 5 46.91 -9.77 -11.91
N ILE A 6 46.13 -10.75 -11.45
CA ILE A 6 44.75 -11.01 -11.88
C ILE A 6 43.85 -9.89 -11.34
N PRO A 7 43.05 -9.19 -12.17
CA PRO A 7 42.09 -8.21 -11.67
C PRO A 7 40.93 -8.93 -10.98
N HIS A 8 40.60 -8.47 -9.77
CA HIS A 8 39.44 -8.93 -9.01
C HIS A 8 38.13 -8.68 -9.77
N PRO A 9 37.12 -9.56 -9.68
CA PRO A 9 35.81 -9.31 -10.25
C PRO A 9 35.16 -8.11 -9.53
N LEU A 10 34.83 -7.07 -10.28
CA LEU A 10 33.97 -5.98 -9.83
C LEU A 10 32.61 -6.55 -9.46
N THR A 11 32.35 -6.71 -8.16
CA THR A 11 31.03 -7.01 -7.63
C THR A 11 30.10 -5.83 -7.93
N PHE A 12 29.36 -5.90 -9.03
CA PHE A 12 28.22 -5.02 -9.27
C PHE A 12 27.17 -5.29 -8.18
N HIS A 13 27.26 -4.57 -7.06
CA HIS A 13 26.10 -4.35 -6.21
C HIS A 13 25.03 -3.71 -7.10
N ARG A 14 24.01 -4.48 -7.51
CA ARG A 14 22.83 -3.92 -8.16
C ARG A 14 22.29 -2.85 -7.22
N LEU A 15 22.51 -1.59 -7.56
CA LEU A 15 21.87 -0.48 -6.89
C LEU A 15 20.36 -0.78 -6.92
N PRO A 16 19.65 -0.66 -5.79
CA PRO A 16 18.21 -0.87 -5.77
C PRO A 16 17.61 0.05 -6.83
N MET A 17 16.88 -0.53 -7.79
CA MET A 17 16.32 0.25 -8.88
C MET A 17 15.39 1.33 -8.30
N PRO A 18 15.48 2.59 -8.76
CA PRO A 18 14.62 3.64 -8.26
C PRO A 18 13.17 3.24 -8.50
N ILE A 19 12.34 3.48 -7.48
CA ILE A 19 10.89 3.28 -7.57
C ILE A 19 10.22 4.63 -7.76
N HIS A 20 9.24 4.69 -8.63
CA HIS A 20 8.49 5.88 -8.99
C HIS A 20 7.01 5.66 -8.74
N ALA A 21 6.27 6.73 -8.49
CA ALA A 21 4.81 6.71 -8.51
C ALA A 21 4.31 6.87 -9.96
N PHE A 22 3.64 5.85 -10.49
CA PHE A 22 3.02 5.88 -11.81
C PHE A 22 1.52 6.06 -11.66
N PRO A 23 0.91 7.11 -12.25
CA PRO A 23 -0.54 7.18 -12.35
C PRO A 23 -1.01 6.13 -13.35
N VAL A 24 -1.83 5.18 -12.88
CA VAL A 24 -2.41 4.11 -13.69
C VAL A 24 -3.93 4.19 -13.59
N VAL A 25 -4.60 4.15 -14.74
CA VAL A 25 -6.05 3.99 -14.87
C VAL A 25 -6.31 2.64 -15.51
N LEU A 26 -6.96 1.75 -14.78
CA LEU A 26 -7.18 0.36 -15.18
C LEU A 26 -8.68 0.03 -15.18
N PRO A 27 -9.31 -0.14 -16.37
CA PRO A 27 -10.69 -0.57 -16.48
C PRO A 27 -10.85 -2.05 -16.11
N TYR A 28 -11.95 -2.38 -15.46
CA TYR A 28 -12.30 -3.76 -15.10
C TYR A 28 -13.80 -3.99 -15.21
N GLN A 29 -14.20 -5.25 -15.35
CA GLN A 29 -15.59 -5.67 -15.38
C GLN A 29 -15.93 -6.40 -14.08
N PRO A 30 -16.85 -5.89 -13.25
CA PRO A 30 -17.36 -6.61 -12.09
C PRO A 30 -18.23 -7.79 -12.53
N TYR A 31 -18.35 -8.83 -11.70
CA TYR A 31 -19.21 -9.98 -12.01
C TYR A 31 -20.70 -9.61 -11.99
N SER A 32 -21.07 -8.59 -11.21
CA SER A 32 -22.46 -8.25 -10.88
C SER A 32 -23.13 -7.26 -11.85
N ASP A 33 -22.45 -6.78 -12.89
CA ASP A 33 -22.97 -5.64 -13.67
C ASP A 33 -23.03 -5.93 -15.17
N GLY A 34 -24.25 -5.85 -15.72
CA GLY A 34 -24.53 -5.87 -17.17
C GLY A 34 -24.42 -4.48 -17.81
N ARG A 35 -23.83 -3.50 -17.11
CA ARG A 35 -23.57 -2.15 -17.63
C ARG A 35 -22.55 -2.16 -18.76
N GLU A 36 -22.79 -1.32 -19.76
CA GLU A 36 -21.84 -1.07 -20.86
C GLU A 36 -20.62 -0.25 -20.41
N ASP A 37 -20.78 0.61 -19.40
CA ASP A 37 -19.69 1.43 -18.86
C ASP A 37 -18.80 0.63 -17.91
N LEU A 38 -17.55 0.43 -18.33
CA LEU A 38 -16.54 -0.23 -17.50
C LEU A 38 -16.07 0.69 -16.37
N PRO A 39 -16.22 0.30 -15.08
CA PRO A 39 -15.59 1.03 -14.00
C PRO A 39 -14.08 1.02 -14.14
N THR A 40 -13.45 2.10 -13.66
CA THR A 40 -12.01 2.30 -13.72
C THR A 40 -11.43 2.43 -12.32
N LEU A 41 -10.29 1.76 -12.11
CA LEU A 41 -9.41 1.96 -10.96
C LEU A 41 -8.40 3.05 -11.31
N SER A 42 -8.31 4.11 -10.51
CA SER A 42 -7.23 5.09 -10.58
C SER A 42 -6.27 4.87 -9.42
N ILE A 43 -4.98 4.69 -9.68
CA ILE A 43 -3.98 4.45 -8.63
C ILE A 43 -2.64 5.12 -8.95
N GLN A 44 -1.99 5.66 -7.92
CA GLN A 44 -0.58 6.04 -7.95
C GLN A 44 0.30 4.82 -7.61
N ALA A 45 0.57 3.96 -8.59
CA ALA A 45 1.28 2.69 -8.38
C ALA A 45 2.78 2.91 -8.20
N VAL A 46 3.34 2.49 -7.06
CA VAL A 46 4.77 2.60 -6.78
C VAL A 46 5.50 1.38 -7.34
N ALA A 47 6.38 1.59 -8.30
CA ALA A 47 7.12 0.53 -8.98
C ALA A 47 8.42 1.02 -9.62
N SER A 48 9.33 0.10 -9.95
CA SER A 48 10.58 0.42 -10.67
C SER A 48 10.41 0.54 -12.19
N THR A 49 9.32 0.01 -12.74
CA THR A 49 9.03 0.03 -14.18
C THR A 49 7.53 0.19 -14.42
N ALA A 50 7.17 0.70 -15.59
CA ALA A 50 5.79 0.76 -16.07
C ALA A 50 5.08 -0.60 -15.98
N ARG A 51 5.73 -1.67 -16.44
CA ARG A 51 5.19 -3.03 -16.38
C ARG A 51 4.85 -3.46 -14.95
N ASN A 52 5.74 -3.16 -14.00
CA ASN A 52 5.51 -3.46 -12.58
C ASN A 52 4.42 -2.56 -11.99
N ALA A 53 4.29 -1.30 -12.42
CA ALA A 53 3.20 -0.42 -12.01
C ALA A 53 1.82 -0.96 -12.42
N LEU A 54 1.70 -1.49 -13.65
CA LEU A 54 0.48 -2.13 -14.12
C LEU A 54 0.15 -3.39 -13.32
N ALA A 55 1.17 -4.19 -12.95
CA ALA A 55 0.98 -5.36 -12.09
C ALA A 55 0.51 -4.97 -10.68
N VAL A 56 1.05 -3.89 -10.11
CA VAL A 56 0.57 -3.32 -8.84
C VAL A 56 -0.88 -2.88 -8.98
N ALA A 57 -1.22 -2.10 -10.01
CA ALA A 57 -2.60 -1.65 -10.23
C ALA A 57 -3.58 -2.83 -10.35
N ASN A 58 -3.22 -3.87 -11.10
CA ASN A 58 -4.02 -5.08 -11.22
C ASN A 58 -4.24 -5.78 -9.86
N ALA A 59 -3.22 -5.82 -8.99
CA ALA A 59 -3.35 -6.43 -7.67
C ALA A 59 -4.41 -5.72 -6.79
N PHE A 60 -4.66 -4.43 -7.00
CA PHE A 60 -5.68 -3.67 -6.28
C PHE A 60 -7.09 -3.86 -6.83
N VAL A 61 -7.26 -4.30 -8.08
CA VAL A 61 -8.59 -4.43 -8.71
C VAL A 61 -9.53 -5.35 -7.92
N PRO A 62 -9.13 -6.54 -7.42
CA PRO A 62 -10.00 -7.38 -6.60
C PRO A 62 -10.53 -6.67 -5.35
N LEU A 63 -9.67 -5.96 -4.63
CA LEU A 63 -10.04 -5.23 -3.42
C LEU A 63 -11.01 -4.09 -3.74
N SER A 64 -10.71 -3.30 -4.79
CA SER A 64 -11.59 -2.24 -5.28
C SER A 64 -12.96 -2.75 -5.72
N CYS A 65 -12.98 -3.86 -6.47
CA CYS A 65 -14.21 -4.47 -6.95
C CYS A 65 -15.04 -5.03 -5.79
N GLN A 66 -14.42 -5.75 -4.85
CA GLN A 66 -15.10 -6.29 -3.68
C GLN A 66 -15.70 -5.18 -2.82
N ARG A 67 -14.96 -4.10 -2.57
CA ARG A 67 -15.45 -2.97 -1.76
C ARG A 67 -16.64 -2.27 -2.41
N ARG A 68 -16.61 -2.08 -3.73
CA ARG A 68 -17.65 -1.32 -4.44
C ARG A 68 -18.86 -2.16 -4.84
N TYR A 69 -18.64 -3.37 -5.32
CA TYR A 69 -19.64 -4.23 -5.94
C TYR A 69 -19.91 -5.50 -5.15
N GLY A 70 -19.13 -5.79 -4.11
CA GLY A 70 -19.32 -7.00 -3.31
C GLY A 70 -18.92 -8.30 -3.99
N CYS A 71 -18.27 -8.22 -5.14
CA CYS A 71 -17.86 -9.36 -5.94
C CYS A 71 -16.45 -9.18 -6.48
N PRO A 72 -15.75 -10.27 -6.84
CA PRO A 72 -14.49 -10.19 -7.55
C PRO A 72 -14.70 -9.68 -8.99
N PRO A 73 -13.65 -9.12 -9.62
CA PRO A 73 -13.69 -8.75 -11.02
C PRO A 73 -13.81 -10.00 -11.88
N ARG A 74 -14.68 -9.95 -12.89
CA ARG A 74 -14.77 -10.97 -13.94
C ARG A 74 -13.60 -10.87 -14.91
N HIS A 75 -13.26 -9.63 -15.30
CA HIS A 75 -12.19 -9.38 -16.27
C HIS A 75 -11.50 -8.05 -16.00
N VAL A 76 -10.20 -7.96 -16.35
CA VAL A 76 -9.41 -6.73 -16.26
C VAL A 76 -8.91 -6.39 -17.66
N HIS A 77 -9.22 -5.19 -18.13
CA HIS A 77 -8.97 -4.75 -19.50
C HIS A 77 -7.60 -4.08 -19.62
N PHE A 78 -6.53 -4.89 -19.63
CA PHE A 78 -5.15 -4.39 -19.74
C PHE A 78 -4.89 -3.63 -21.04
N GLU A 79 -5.55 -4.03 -22.12
CA GLU A 79 -5.50 -3.38 -23.44
C GLU A 79 -6.08 -1.96 -23.42
N ARG A 80 -6.92 -1.65 -22.43
CA ARG A 80 -7.52 -0.33 -22.22
C ARG A 80 -6.87 0.44 -21.06
N ALA A 81 -5.83 -0.14 -20.45
CA ALA A 81 -5.10 0.52 -19.37
C ALA A 81 -4.40 1.78 -19.88
N ARG A 82 -4.52 2.88 -19.13
CA ARG A 82 -3.77 4.10 -19.36
C ARG A 82 -2.74 4.28 -18.26
N MET A 83 -1.54 4.67 -18.65
CA MET A 83 -0.46 4.95 -17.73
C MET A 83 0.10 6.32 -18.07
N GLY A 84 0.21 7.20 -17.08
CA GLY A 84 0.90 8.46 -17.25
C GLY A 84 2.41 8.32 -17.08
N ALA A 85 3.11 9.45 -17.19
CA ALA A 85 4.55 9.49 -17.00
C ALA A 85 4.95 9.10 -15.56
N ALA A 86 6.17 8.58 -15.41
CA ALA A 86 6.76 8.33 -14.11
C ALA A 86 6.77 9.62 -13.28
N GLY A 87 6.17 9.57 -12.11
CA GLY A 87 6.20 10.65 -11.13
C GLY A 87 7.54 10.69 -10.36
N PRO A 88 7.57 11.41 -9.23
CA PRO A 88 8.77 11.55 -8.43
C PRO A 88 9.26 10.18 -7.91
N THR A 89 10.58 10.06 -7.77
CA THR A 89 11.20 8.91 -7.13
C THR A 89 10.79 8.85 -5.66
N ILE A 90 10.33 7.67 -5.23
CA ILE A 90 9.96 7.41 -3.84
C ILE A 90 11.18 6.80 -3.13
N SER A 91 11.74 7.54 -2.18
CA SER A 91 12.89 7.10 -1.37
C SER A 91 12.54 6.89 0.11
N ASP A 92 11.32 7.26 0.49
CA ASP A 92 10.77 7.12 1.82
C ASP A 92 9.69 6.04 1.84
N PRO A 93 9.38 5.48 3.03
CA PRO A 93 8.19 4.67 3.24
C PRO A 93 6.93 5.39 2.74
N TYR A 94 5.96 4.61 2.31
CA TYR A 94 4.71 5.15 1.78
C TYR A 94 3.53 4.27 2.16
N ALA A 95 2.35 4.89 2.20
CA ALA A 95 1.09 4.21 2.42
C ALA A 95 0.18 4.40 1.21
N TYR A 96 -0.39 3.30 0.70
CA TYR A 96 -1.54 3.36 -0.18
C TYR A 96 -2.78 3.68 0.64
N VAL A 97 -3.57 4.60 0.12
CA VAL A 97 -4.81 5.05 0.75
C VAL A 97 -5.94 4.83 -0.23
N LEU A 98 -6.91 4.03 0.17
CA LEU A 98 -8.07 3.74 -0.65
C LEU A 98 -9.28 4.48 -0.07
N SER A 99 -9.86 5.36 -0.88
CA SER A 99 -11.13 6.02 -0.60
C SER A 99 -12.31 5.31 -1.26
N HIS A 100 -13.53 5.77 -0.99
CA HIS A 100 -14.74 5.29 -1.66
C HIS A 100 -14.80 5.64 -3.16
N THR A 101 -13.97 6.57 -3.66
CA THR A 101 -14.02 7.06 -5.05
C THR A 101 -13.21 6.22 -6.04
N ASN A 102 -12.76 5.02 -5.65
CA ASN A 102 -11.90 4.13 -6.45
C ASN A 102 -10.59 4.79 -6.94
N ASN A 103 -10.16 5.83 -6.21
CA ASN A 103 -8.89 6.48 -6.39
C ASN A 103 -7.97 6.05 -5.25
N ILE A 104 -6.79 5.56 -5.60
CA ILE A 104 -5.80 5.07 -4.65
C ILE A 104 -4.59 6.00 -4.70
N GLY A 105 -4.50 6.82 -3.66
CA GLY A 105 -3.38 7.73 -3.46
C GLY A 105 -2.21 7.06 -2.75
N ILE A 106 -1.06 7.73 -2.78
CA ILE A 106 0.09 7.39 -1.94
C ILE A 106 0.40 8.54 -1.00
N ILE A 107 0.89 8.19 0.19
CA ILE A 107 1.32 9.15 1.19
C ILE A 107 2.71 8.75 1.65
N PRO A 108 3.76 9.49 1.27
CA PRO A 108 5.09 9.27 1.81
C PRO A 108 5.15 9.75 3.27
N PHE A 109 5.97 9.07 4.06
CA PHE A 109 6.27 9.41 5.44
C PHE A 109 7.72 9.03 5.77
N PRO A 110 8.39 9.70 6.71
CA PRO A 110 9.82 9.52 6.93
C PRO A 110 10.17 8.11 7.40
N ARG A 111 11.39 7.68 7.07
CA ARG A 111 12.00 6.40 7.49
C ARG A 111 12.08 6.21 9.00
N ARG A 112 12.07 7.30 9.75
CA ARG A 112 12.08 7.31 11.21
C ARG A 112 10.80 7.97 11.67
N LEU A 113 10.00 7.24 12.45
CA LEU A 113 8.86 7.83 13.15
C LEU A 113 9.28 8.17 14.58
N ASP A 114 9.42 9.46 14.80
CA ASP A 114 9.56 10.11 16.09
C ASP A 114 8.22 10.77 16.49
N ARG A 115 8.17 11.38 17.68
CA ARG A 115 7.00 12.13 18.17
C ARG A 115 6.37 13.08 17.14
N GLN A 116 7.17 13.90 16.43
CA GLN A 116 6.63 14.90 15.52
C GLN A 116 6.09 14.26 14.24
N SER A 117 6.86 13.36 13.64
CA SER A 117 6.48 12.66 12.41
C SER A 117 5.34 11.66 12.64
N SER A 118 5.27 11.04 13.81
CA SER A 118 4.15 10.16 14.18
C SER A 118 2.84 10.92 14.34
N GLU A 119 2.89 12.12 14.92
CA GLU A 119 1.72 12.99 15.06
C GLU A 119 1.25 13.48 13.68
N ALA A 120 2.18 13.89 12.82
CA ALA A 120 1.85 14.28 11.45
C ALA A 120 1.23 13.12 10.64
N LEU A 121 1.78 11.91 10.74
CA LEU A 121 1.23 10.71 10.10
C LEU A 121 -0.17 10.39 10.63
N ARG A 122 -0.35 10.41 11.95
CA ARG A 122 -1.66 10.22 12.59
C ARG A 122 -2.68 11.21 12.07
N ASN A 123 -2.36 12.50 12.09
CA ASN A 123 -3.29 13.55 11.66
C ASN A 123 -3.67 13.40 10.18
N ARG A 124 -2.71 13.05 9.32
CA ARG A 124 -2.97 12.73 7.90
C ARG A 124 -3.93 11.55 7.75
N ILE A 125 -3.65 10.44 8.43
CA ILE A 125 -4.48 9.24 8.40
C ILE A 125 -5.89 9.52 8.92
N THR A 126 -6.02 10.19 10.05
CA THR A 126 -7.33 10.56 10.62
C THR A 126 -8.12 11.49 9.68
N GLY A 127 -7.45 12.45 9.03
CA GLY A 127 -8.10 13.32 8.04
C GLY A 127 -8.64 12.55 6.83
N ILE A 128 -7.90 11.53 6.38
CA ILE A 128 -8.33 10.63 5.30
C ILE A 128 -9.51 9.78 5.71
N ILE A 129 -9.47 9.24 6.92
CA ILE A 129 -10.56 8.47 7.50
C ILE A 129 -11.84 9.33 7.55
N ALA A 130 -11.72 10.57 8.04
CA ALA A 130 -12.82 11.52 8.06
C ALA A 130 -13.34 11.85 6.64
N GLY A 131 -12.47 11.80 5.63
CA GLY A 131 -12.83 11.95 4.22
C GLY A 131 -13.39 10.70 3.53
N GLY A 132 -13.67 9.61 4.27
CA GLY A 132 -14.20 8.36 3.71
C GLY A 132 -13.14 7.39 3.19
N GLY A 133 -11.90 7.50 3.67
CA GLY A 133 -10.88 6.44 3.53
C GLY A 133 -11.09 5.33 4.54
N ASP A 134 -11.14 4.09 4.09
CA ASP A 134 -11.45 2.92 4.94
C ASP A 134 -10.31 1.89 4.94
N THR A 135 -9.29 2.06 4.11
CA THR A 135 -8.23 1.06 3.94
C THR A 135 -6.91 1.76 3.69
N ILE A 136 -5.91 1.39 4.49
CA ILE A 136 -4.56 1.94 4.44
C ILE A 136 -3.58 0.78 4.44
N ILE A 137 -2.74 0.72 3.40
CA ILE A 137 -1.75 -0.34 3.21
C ILE A 137 -0.36 0.29 3.16
N VAL A 138 0.43 0.02 4.19
CA VAL A 138 1.71 0.67 4.46
C VAL A 138 2.87 -0.22 4.04
N ASP A 139 3.76 0.30 3.19
CA ASP A 139 5.04 -0.33 2.90
C ASP A 139 6.05 0.03 3.99
N ALA A 140 6.44 -0.97 4.80
CA ALA A 140 7.36 -0.79 5.90
C ALA A 140 8.81 -1.19 5.54
N ALA A 141 9.11 -1.48 4.28
CA ALA A 141 10.44 -1.92 3.86
C ALA A 141 11.55 -0.91 4.20
N LEU A 142 11.26 0.38 4.08
CA LEU A 142 12.21 1.47 4.33
C LEU A 142 12.11 2.08 5.73
N LEU A 143 11.16 1.61 6.55
CA LEU A 143 10.96 2.06 7.92
C LEU A 143 12.06 1.46 8.81
N SER A 144 12.86 2.33 9.40
CA SER A 144 14.06 1.95 10.16
C SER A 144 13.94 2.18 11.66
N PHE A 145 12.98 3.01 12.10
CA PHE A 145 12.88 3.39 13.52
C PHE A 145 11.46 3.78 13.94
N LEU A 146 11.08 3.38 15.15
CA LEU A 146 9.85 3.74 15.85
C LEU A 146 10.19 4.07 17.31
N ASP A 147 9.80 5.25 17.79
CA ASP A 147 9.82 5.57 19.23
C ASP A 147 8.50 5.21 19.94
N SER A 148 8.43 5.49 21.24
CA SER A 148 7.22 5.27 22.05
C SER A 148 6.03 6.12 21.58
N ALA A 149 6.29 7.32 21.06
CA ALA A 149 5.25 8.20 20.53
C ALA A 149 4.68 7.66 19.20
N ALA A 150 5.53 7.07 18.36
CA ALA A 150 5.13 6.36 17.15
C ALA A 150 4.30 5.12 17.47
N ILE A 151 4.73 4.31 18.44
CA ILE A 151 3.95 3.15 18.92
C ILE A 151 2.58 3.58 19.42
N THR A 152 2.52 4.64 20.24
CA THR A 152 1.26 5.18 20.77
C THR A 152 0.37 5.69 19.65
N SER A 153 0.93 6.44 18.70
CA SER A 153 0.18 6.98 17.56
C SER A 153 -0.39 5.87 16.67
N LEU A 154 0.40 4.82 16.39
CA LEU A 154 -0.07 3.64 15.66
C LEU A 154 -1.14 2.87 16.44
N GLY A 155 -1.00 2.76 17.77
CA GLY A 155 -2.00 2.16 18.64
C GLY A 155 -3.33 2.92 18.63
N VAL A 156 -3.29 4.26 18.63
CA VAL A 156 -4.49 5.09 18.49
C VAL A 156 -5.15 4.88 17.13
N ILE A 157 -4.38 4.86 16.04
CA ILE A 157 -4.93 4.59 14.69
C ILE A 157 -5.53 3.18 14.63
N ALA A 158 -4.89 2.19 15.24
CA ALA A 158 -5.40 0.82 15.32
C ALA A 158 -6.67 0.72 16.19
N GLY A 159 -6.76 1.50 17.26
CA GLY A 159 -7.96 1.62 18.09
C GLY A 159 -9.13 2.20 17.30
N LEU A 160 -8.90 3.29 16.56
CA LEU A 160 -9.91 3.86 15.65
C LEU A 160 -10.35 2.84 14.59
N ALA A 161 -9.43 2.03 14.08
CA ALA A 161 -9.73 0.94 13.16
C ALA A 161 -10.60 -0.16 13.77
N SER A 162 -10.33 -0.51 15.03
CA SER A 162 -11.04 -1.55 15.77
C SER A 162 -12.44 -1.11 16.19
N ASP A 163 -12.58 0.10 16.75
CA ASP A 163 -13.86 0.62 17.25
C ASP A 163 -14.84 0.95 16.12
N ALA A 164 -14.35 1.43 14.97
CA ALA A 164 -15.22 1.83 13.87
C ALA A 164 -15.68 0.66 12.98
N LYS A 165 -15.10 -0.56 13.10
CA LYS A 165 -15.27 -1.69 12.14
C LYS A 165 -15.16 -1.29 10.66
N ARG A 166 -14.54 -0.15 10.38
CA ARG A 166 -14.58 0.53 9.08
C ARG A 166 -13.21 0.89 8.56
N ILE A 167 -12.12 0.63 9.30
CA ILE A 167 -10.78 1.00 8.83
C ILE A 167 -9.85 -0.20 8.91
N ASN A 168 -9.24 -0.54 7.78
CA ASN A 168 -8.30 -1.65 7.65
C ASN A 168 -6.88 -1.08 7.53
N LEU A 169 -6.06 -1.24 8.57
CA LEU A 169 -4.66 -0.83 8.56
C LEU A 169 -3.75 -2.05 8.45
N HIS A 170 -3.04 -2.15 7.33
CA HIS A 170 -2.14 -3.25 7.04
C HIS A 170 -0.72 -2.75 6.75
N PHE A 171 0.28 -3.45 7.27
CA PHE A 171 1.68 -3.24 6.98
C PHE A 171 2.20 -4.40 6.15
N PHE A 172 3.07 -4.13 5.17
CA PHE A 172 3.78 -5.18 4.44
C PHE A 172 5.28 -4.92 4.39
N ARG A 173 6.07 -6.00 4.31
CA ARG A 173 7.55 -5.98 4.29
C ARG A 173 8.21 -5.22 5.46
N PRO A 174 7.76 -5.32 6.71
CA PRO A 174 8.53 -4.73 7.81
C PRO A 174 9.90 -5.42 7.93
N SER A 175 10.94 -4.64 8.22
CA SER A 175 12.24 -5.21 8.58
C SER A 175 12.13 -6.04 9.87
N SER A 176 13.04 -7.00 10.07
CA SER A 176 13.04 -7.85 11.27
C SER A 176 13.01 -7.06 12.59
N PRO A 177 13.79 -5.96 12.77
CA PRO A 177 13.70 -5.13 13.97
C PRO A 177 12.31 -4.50 14.16
N ILE A 178 11.71 -3.96 13.11
CA ILE A 178 10.39 -3.33 13.16
C ILE A 178 9.30 -4.35 13.46
N ARG A 179 9.36 -5.52 12.82
CA ARG A 179 8.46 -6.64 13.10
C ARG A 179 8.55 -7.05 14.58
N LYS A 180 9.76 -7.11 15.14
CA LYS A 180 9.95 -7.46 16.55
C LYS A 180 9.36 -6.42 17.49
N VAL A 181 9.48 -5.13 17.18
CA VAL A 181 8.82 -4.07 17.93
C VAL A 181 7.31 -4.28 17.93
N PHE A 182 6.68 -4.50 16.77
CA PHE A 182 5.23 -4.76 16.67
C PHE A 182 4.78 -6.00 17.45
N GLU A 183 5.62 -7.03 17.53
CA GLU A 183 5.38 -8.21 18.37
C GLU A 183 5.39 -7.85 19.86
N ILE A 184 6.47 -7.22 20.32
CA ILE A 184 6.69 -6.87 21.74
C ILE A 184 5.57 -5.97 22.26
N VAL A 185 5.18 -4.95 21.49
CA VAL A 185 4.15 -3.99 21.91
C VAL A 185 2.72 -4.47 21.63
N GLY A 186 2.55 -5.68 21.09
CA GLY A 186 1.23 -6.26 20.83
C GLY A 186 0.48 -5.66 19.63
N LEU A 187 1.09 -4.74 18.87
CA LEU A 187 0.44 -4.09 17.72
C LEU A 187 0.06 -5.08 16.60
N HIS A 188 0.79 -6.19 16.47
CA HIS A 188 0.46 -7.27 15.52
C HIS A 188 -0.92 -7.91 15.73
N LYS A 189 -1.56 -7.71 16.89
CA LYS A 189 -2.91 -8.23 17.19
C LYS A 189 -4.02 -7.37 16.59
N VAL A 190 -3.74 -6.10 16.36
CA VAL A 190 -4.71 -5.09 15.87
C VAL A 190 -4.35 -4.57 14.48
N LEU A 191 -3.08 -4.66 14.08
CA LEU A 191 -2.58 -4.33 12.76
C LEU A 191 -2.32 -5.61 11.97
N GLY A 192 -2.75 -5.65 10.70
CA GLY A 192 -2.39 -6.78 9.84
C GLY A 192 -0.95 -6.63 9.32
N ILE A 193 -0.05 -7.52 9.71
CA ILE A 193 1.36 -7.48 9.31
C ILE A 193 1.67 -8.61 8.34
N HIS A 194 2.11 -8.27 7.13
CA HIS A 194 2.26 -9.18 6.00
C HIS A 194 3.65 -9.13 5.40
N ASP A 195 4.02 -10.17 4.65
CA ASP A 195 5.32 -10.20 3.96
C ASP A 195 5.26 -9.58 2.57
N SER A 196 4.06 -9.44 1.99
CA SER A 196 3.87 -8.89 0.65
C SER A 196 2.62 -8.04 0.53
N LEU A 197 2.63 -7.15 -0.47
CA LEU A 197 1.48 -6.34 -0.85
C LEU A 197 0.25 -7.22 -1.16
N VAL A 198 0.44 -8.33 -1.86
CA VAL A 198 -0.67 -9.23 -2.24
C VAL A 198 -1.34 -9.84 -1.00
N GLN A 199 -0.57 -10.25 0.01
CA GLN A 199 -1.12 -10.74 1.28
C GLN A 199 -1.90 -9.64 2.02
N ALA A 200 -1.35 -8.42 2.07
CA ALA A 200 -2.03 -7.28 2.68
C ALA A 200 -3.35 -6.96 1.97
N LEU A 201 -3.38 -6.98 0.64
CA LEU A 201 -4.59 -6.74 -0.15
C LEU A 201 -5.65 -7.82 0.07
N LYS A 202 -5.25 -9.09 0.12
CA LYS A 202 -6.16 -10.20 0.42
C LYS A 202 -6.77 -10.06 1.82
N ALA A 203 -5.95 -9.73 2.83
CA ALA A 203 -6.43 -9.53 4.19
C ALA A 203 -7.33 -8.28 4.34
N ALA A 204 -7.09 -7.25 3.53
CA ALA A 204 -7.92 -6.04 3.49
C ALA A 204 -9.24 -6.23 2.73
N THR A 205 -9.40 -7.35 2.01
CA THR A 205 -10.59 -7.64 1.24
C THR A 205 -11.70 -8.04 2.22
N PRO A 206 -12.79 -7.26 2.34
CA PRO A 206 -13.82 -7.56 3.32
C PRO A 206 -14.60 -8.82 2.94
N ASP A 207 -14.89 -9.68 3.92
CA ASP A 207 -15.74 -10.87 3.76
C ASP A 207 -17.19 -10.53 3.35
N ARG A 208 -17.61 -9.26 3.48
CA ARG A 208 -18.95 -8.79 3.12
C ARG A 208 -18.86 -7.52 2.25
N PRO A 209 -19.72 -7.36 1.21
CA PRO A 209 -19.84 -6.13 0.45
C PRO A 209 -20.10 -4.92 1.37
N LEU A 210 -19.51 -3.75 1.10
CA LEU A 210 -19.89 -2.49 1.78
C LEU A 210 -21.31 -2.01 1.41
N ALA A 211 -22.00 -2.70 0.49
CA ALA A 211 -23.36 -2.38 0.06
C ALA A 211 -24.42 -3.12 0.90
N ALA A 212 -24.69 -2.61 2.11
CA ALA A 212 -25.97 -2.79 2.83
C ALA A 212 -26.11 -1.84 4.04
N GLN A 213 -25.74 -0.56 3.90
CA GLN A 213 -26.12 0.47 4.87
C GLN A 213 -26.69 1.66 4.11
N GLN A 214 -27.96 1.53 3.73
CA GLN A 214 -28.88 2.66 3.57
C GLN A 214 -29.37 3.08 4.95
#